data_AF-A0A7V8NPF7-F1
#
_entry.id   AF-A0A7V8NPF7-F1
#
_cell.length_a   1.000
_cell.length_b   1.000
_cell.length_c   1.000
_cell.angle_alpha   90.00
_cell.angle_beta   90.00
_cell.angle_gamma   90.00
#
_symmetry.space_group_name_H-M   'P 1'
#
loop_
_entity.id
_entity.type
_entity.pdbx_description
1 polymer ?
#
loop_
_entity_poly.entity_id
_entity_poly.type
_entity_poly.pdbx_seq_one_letter_code
_entity_poly.pdbx_strand_id
1 'polypeptide(L)'
;SEYRKHLRGARVQKVEVALGDDKQYARSGVFDFLDNVLDRSSGTIRARATVPNTDLVLTPGQFARVRVVVAPPSPTLLVPDTAVLPDQSQHMVMTVSTDGTVAPKQVEVGDIRGGLRVIQSGLSPSDRVIVDGLLHAAPRSKVATRDGTVRYAGSRD
;
A
#
# COMPACT_ATOMS: atom_id res chain seq x y z
N SER A 1 -16.27 -4.67 -33.99
CA SER A 1 -16.22 -3.61 -32.94
C SER A 1 -16.06 -4.23 -31.54
N GLU A 2 -15.10 -5.14 -31.40
CA GLU A 2 -14.98 -6.12 -30.29
C GLU A 2 -13.70 -5.84 -29.47
N TYR A 3 -13.58 -4.65 -28.86
CA TYR A 3 -12.37 -4.32 -28.08
C TYR A 3 -12.66 -3.52 -26.79
N ARG A 4 -13.83 -3.71 -26.19
CA ARG A 4 -14.24 -3.02 -24.93
C ARG A 4 -14.10 -3.85 -23.66
N LYS A 5 -13.59 -5.09 -23.70
CA LYS A 5 -13.82 -6.05 -22.59
C LYS A 5 -12.63 -6.40 -21.68
N HIS A 6 -11.41 -5.87 -21.89
CA HIS A 6 -10.22 -6.39 -21.18
C HIS A 6 -9.61 -5.54 -20.05
N LEU A 7 -10.23 -4.45 -19.57
CA LEU A 7 -9.65 -3.64 -18.48
C LEU A 7 -10.54 -3.53 -17.23
N ARG A 8 -10.89 -4.68 -16.63
CA ARG A 8 -11.50 -4.76 -15.28
C ARG A 8 -10.47 -4.92 -14.15
N GLY A 9 -9.19 -4.61 -14.37
CA GLY A 9 -8.11 -4.95 -13.44
C GLY A 9 -7.62 -3.83 -12.50
N ALA A 10 -7.67 -2.56 -12.91
CA ALA A 10 -7.24 -1.44 -12.08
C ALA A 10 -8.33 -0.38 -12.07
N ARG A 11 -9.09 -0.29 -10.97
CA ARG A 11 -10.07 0.77 -10.72
C ARG A 11 -9.34 2.08 -10.38
N VAL A 12 -8.53 2.57 -11.31
CA VAL A 12 -8.05 3.95 -11.28
C VAL A 12 -9.25 4.81 -11.64
N GLN A 13 -9.90 5.41 -10.64
CA GLN A 13 -11.12 6.20 -10.87
C GLN A 13 -10.90 7.70 -10.75
N LYS A 14 -9.88 8.12 -9.98
CA LYS A 14 -9.65 9.53 -9.67
C LYS A 14 -8.23 9.95 -10.05
N VAL A 15 -8.15 11.07 -10.76
CA VAL A 15 -6.92 11.84 -10.94
C VAL A 15 -7.03 13.15 -10.19
N GLU A 16 -5.91 13.64 -9.71
CA GLU A 16 -5.77 14.95 -9.08
C GLU A 16 -4.73 15.74 -9.89
N VAL A 17 -5.00 17.02 -10.14
CA VAL A 17 -4.25 17.86 -11.07
C VAL A 17 -3.82 19.16 -10.40
N ALA A 18 -2.55 19.51 -10.60
CA ALA A 18 -1.94 20.79 -10.22
C ALA A 18 -1.33 21.44 -11.47
N LEU A 19 -1.49 22.75 -11.64
CA LEU A 19 -1.01 23.49 -12.81
C LEU A 19 0.24 24.27 -12.46
N GLY A 20 1.24 24.24 -13.36
CA GLY A 20 2.53 24.89 -13.11
C GLY A 20 3.08 24.65 -11.70
N ASP A 21 3.25 25.73 -10.96
CA ASP A 21 3.85 25.75 -9.62
C ASP A 21 2.85 25.61 -8.46
N ASP A 22 1.58 25.30 -8.75
CA ASP A 22 0.56 25.09 -7.72
C ASP A 22 1.02 24.06 -6.69
N LYS A 23 1.12 24.44 -5.41
CA LYS A 23 1.55 23.51 -4.36
C LYS A 23 0.54 22.40 -4.08
N GLN A 24 -0.72 22.63 -4.42
CA GLN A 24 -1.84 21.74 -4.12
C GLN A 24 -2.47 21.20 -5.41
N TYR A 25 -2.97 19.97 -5.34
CA TYR A 25 -3.73 19.34 -6.41
C TYR A 25 -5.21 19.72 -6.27
N ALA A 26 -5.53 20.97 -6.60
CA ALA A 26 -6.84 21.56 -6.35
C ALA A 26 -7.96 21.03 -7.27
N ARG A 27 -7.61 20.30 -8.33
CA ARG A 27 -8.54 19.86 -9.37
C ARG A 27 -8.61 18.34 -9.38
N SER A 28 -9.81 17.79 -9.49
CA SER A 28 -10.02 16.34 -9.64
C SER A 28 -10.65 16.02 -10.98
N GLY A 29 -10.20 14.94 -11.61
CA GLY A 29 -10.78 14.40 -12.83
C GLY A 29 -11.03 12.90 -12.72
N VAL A 30 -11.63 12.37 -13.77
CA VAL A 30 -11.87 10.94 -13.94
C VAL A 30 -10.87 10.40 -14.95
N PHE A 31 -10.28 9.26 -14.62
CA PHE A 31 -9.36 8.57 -15.51
C PHE A 31 -10.15 7.83 -16.60
N ASP A 32 -9.88 8.11 -17.88
CA ASP A 32 -10.70 7.61 -19.00
C ASP A 32 -10.05 6.43 -19.73
N PHE A 33 -8.72 6.43 -19.87
CA PHE A 33 -8.00 5.45 -20.70
C PHE A 33 -6.56 5.27 -20.24
N LEU A 34 -6.13 4.02 -20.06
CA LEU A 34 -4.73 3.62 -19.92
C LEU A 34 -4.42 2.76 -21.15
N ASP A 35 -3.47 3.19 -21.97
CA ASP A 35 -2.93 2.31 -23.00
C ASP A 35 -2.12 1.21 -22.31
N ASN A 36 -2.40 -0.06 -22.58
CA ASN A 36 -1.65 -1.16 -21.98
C ASN A 36 -0.40 -1.53 -22.81
N VAL A 37 -0.21 -0.86 -23.96
CA VAL A 37 0.99 -1.01 -24.77
C VAL A 37 2.07 -0.11 -24.19
N LEU A 38 2.97 -0.70 -23.41
CA LEU A 38 4.24 -0.07 -23.08
C LEU A 38 4.98 0.17 -24.39
N ASP A 39 5.22 1.43 -24.73
CA ASP A 39 6.17 1.75 -25.78
C ASP A 39 7.56 1.33 -25.29
N ARG A 40 8.01 0.17 -25.77
CA ARG A 40 9.29 -0.45 -25.35
C ARG A 40 10.50 0.42 -25.70
N SER A 41 10.36 1.38 -26.61
CA SER A 41 11.45 2.29 -26.99
C SER A 41 11.62 3.44 -26.01
N SER A 42 10.53 3.91 -25.39
CA SER A 42 10.52 5.10 -24.51
C SER A 42 10.20 4.78 -23.06
N GLY A 43 9.79 3.55 -22.74
CA GLY A 43 9.36 3.15 -21.40
C GLY A 43 8.11 3.89 -20.90
N THR A 44 7.37 4.54 -21.79
CA THR A 44 6.26 5.43 -21.44
C THR A 44 4.91 4.77 -21.70
N ILE A 45 3.96 5.00 -20.78
CA ILE A 45 2.56 4.59 -20.93
C ILE A 45 1.71 5.83 -21.20
N ARG A 46 0.82 5.75 -22.20
CA ARG A 46 -0.11 6.84 -22.51
C ARG A 46 -1.38 6.69 -21.67
N ALA A 47 -1.76 7.77 -21.01
CA ALA A 47 -2.97 7.85 -20.21
C ALA A 47 -3.82 9.06 -20.61
N ARG A 48 -5.14 8.96 -20.47
CA ARG A 48 -6.10 10.05 -20.68
C ARG A 48 -7.04 10.18 -19.48
N ALA A 49 -7.31 11.41 -19.08
CA ALA A 49 -8.28 11.75 -18.05
C ALA A 49 -9.10 12.97 -18.46
N THR A 50 -10.34 13.03 -17.97
CA THR A 50 -11.26 14.14 -18.16
C THR A 50 -11.35 14.94 -16.88
N VAL A 51 -11.06 16.24 -16.96
CA VAL A 51 -11.06 17.18 -15.84
C VAL A 51 -12.04 18.30 -16.16
N PRO A 52 -12.98 18.65 -15.26
CA PRO A 52 -13.83 19.83 -15.44
C PRO A 52 -12.98 21.11 -15.52
N ASN A 53 -13.28 21.97 -16.50
CA ASN A 53 -12.60 23.24 -16.75
C ASN A 53 -13.59 24.42 -16.70
N THR A 54 -14.40 24.50 -15.65
CA THR A 54 -15.47 25.52 -15.51
C THR A 54 -14.92 26.94 -15.38
N ASP A 55 -13.68 27.09 -14.91
CA ASP A 55 -12.96 28.35 -14.76
C ASP A 55 -12.06 28.68 -15.96
N LEU A 56 -12.03 27.82 -16.99
CA LEU A 56 -11.25 27.98 -18.23
C LEU A 56 -9.73 28.16 -18.04
N VAL A 57 -9.19 27.73 -16.89
CA VAL A 57 -7.76 27.86 -16.56
C VAL A 57 -6.91 26.79 -17.24
N LEU A 58 -7.49 25.62 -17.56
CA LEU A 58 -6.79 24.59 -18.33
C LEU A 58 -6.72 25.01 -19.80
N THR A 59 -5.50 25.29 -20.27
CA THR A 59 -5.25 25.69 -21.67
C THR A 59 -4.60 24.56 -22.47
N PRO A 60 -4.91 24.40 -23.77
CA PRO A 60 -4.26 23.42 -24.62
C PRO A 60 -2.74 23.63 -24.67
N GLY A 61 -1.96 22.56 -24.49
CA GLY A 61 -0.49 22.61 -24.51
C GLY A 61 0.16 22.96 -23.17
N GLN A 62 -0.63 23.22 -22.12
CA GLN A 62 -0.13 23.50 -20.78
C GLN A 62 0.42 22.24 -20.09
N PHE A 63 1.53 22.39 -19.38
CA PHE A 63 2.05 21.36 -18.50
C PHE A 63 1.29 21.31 -17.17
N ALA A 64 0.97 20.11 -16.72
CA ALA A 64 0.31 19.86 -15.44
C ALA A 64 0.97 18.69 -14.73
N ARG A 65 1.00 18.76 -13.39
CA ARG A 65 1.36 17.61 -12.55
C ARG A 65 0.09 16.86 -12.22
N VAL A 66 0.11 15.55 -12.45
CA VAL A 66 -1.03 14.67 -12.20
C VAL A 66 -0.65 13.63 -11.14
N ARG A 67 -1.53 13.44 -10.17
CA ARG A 67 -1.50 12.30 -9.24
C ARG A 67 -2.66 11.39 -9.57
N VAL A 68 -2.39 10.09 -9.55
CA VAL A 68 -3.36 9.06 -9.89
C VAL A 68 -3.61 8.23 -8.65
N VAL A 69 -4.86 8.16 -8.20
CA VAL A 69 -5.24 7.34 -7.05
C VAL A 69 -5.61 5.95 -7.56
N VAL A 70 -4.68 5.00 -7.41
CA VAL A 70 -4.79 3.66 -8.01
C VAL A 70 -5.63 2.70 -7.16
N ALA A 71 -5.72 2.95 -5.86
CA ALA A 71 -6.59 2.21 -4.95
C ALA A 71 -7.00 3.11 -3.76
N PRO A 72 -8.23 2.98 -3.24
CA PRO A 72 -8.59 3.61 -1.97
C PRO A 72 -7.75 3.01 -0.83
N PRO A 73 -7.48 3.76 0.24
CA PRO A 73 -6.84 3.21 1.44
C PRO A 73 -7.66 2.02 1.95
N SER A 74 -7.05 0.85 2.04
CA SER A 74 -7.64 -0.31 2.71
C SER A 74 -7.07 -0.43 4.13
N PRO A 75 -7.90 -0.75 5.14
CA PRO A 75 -7.39 -1.13 6.45
C PRO A 75 -6.42 -2.29 6.29
N THR A 76 -5.20 -2.14 6.82
CA THR A 76 -4.17 -3.17 6.74
C THR A 76 -3.45 -3.29 8.07
N LEU A 77 -2.92 -4.48 8.34
CA LEU A 77 -2.15 -4.73 9.55
C LEU A 77 -0.70 -4.32 9.30
N LEU A 78 -0.14 -3.57 10.25
CA LEU A 78 1.24 -3.12 10.22
C LEU A 78 1.99 -3.73 11.39
N VAL A 79 3.15 -4.31 11.12
CA VAL A 79 4.06 -4.83 12.14
C VAL A 79 5.46 -4.24 11.95
N PRO A 80 6.27 -4.09 13.00
CA PRO A 80 7.69 -3.77 12.82
C PRO A 80 8.36 -4.76 11.87
N ASP A 81 9.18 -4.28 10.94
CA ASP A 81 9.85 -5.15 9.97
C ASP A 81 10.77 -6.17 10.66
N THR A 82 11.35 -5.79 11.80
CA THR A 82 12.16 -6.66 12.67
C THR A 82 11.39 -7.84 13.25
N ALA A 83 10.06 -7.79 13.27
CA ALA A 83 9.20 -8.87 13.76
C ALA A 83 8.95 -9.96 12.70
N VAL A 84 9.29 -9.69 11.44
CA VAL A 84 9.08 -10.60 10.31
C VAL A 84 10.34 -11.44 10.11
N LEU A 85 10.19 -12.75 10.24
CA LEU A 85 11.25 -13.72 10.06
C LEU A 85 11.15 -14.36 8.67
N PRO A 86 12.25 -14.41 7.90
CA PRO A 86 12.30 -15.20 6.68
C PRO A 86 12.32 -16.69 7.04
N ASP A 87 11.49 -17.49 6.36
CA ASP A 87 11.49 -18.96 6.42
C ASP A 87 11.49 -19.53 5.01
N GLN A 88 12.69 -19.87 4.53
CA GLN A 88 12.93 -20.33 3.16
C GLN A 88 12.39 -19.33 2.11
N SER A 89 11.26 -19.65 1.46
CA SER A 89 10.59 -18.81 0.46
C SER A 89 9.40 -18.03 1.03
N GLN A 90 9.12 -18.18 2.32
CA GLN A 90 7.97 -17.60 3.01
C GLN A 90 8.41 -16.62 4.09
N HIS A 91 7.44 -15.85 4.58
CA HIS A 91 7.62 -14.99 5.75
C HIS A 91 6.76 -15.51 6.89
N MET A 92 7.26 -15.41 8.11
CA MET A 92 6.50 -15.76 9.31
C MET A 92 6.68 -14.71 10.40
N VAL A 93 5.71 -14.68 11.31
CA VAL A 93 5.77 -13.92 12.55
C VAL A 93 5.54 -14.86 13.72
N MET A 94 6.12 -14.54 14.88
CA MET A 94 5.83 -15.26 16.12
C MET A 94 4.63 -14.59 16.81
N THR A 95 3.57 -15.34 17.03
CA THR A 95 2.40 -14.89 17.79
C THR A 95 2.35 -15.55 19.16
N VAL A 96 1.63 -14.91 20.09
CA VAL A 96 1.38 -15.46 21.43
C VAL A 96 -0.10 -15.77 21.58
N SER A 97 -0.41 -17.05 21.82
CA SER A 97 -1.74 -17.53 22.14
C SER A 97 -2.21 -17.02 23.51
N THR A 98 -3.53 -17.11 23.77
CA THR A 98 -4.13 -16.64 25.03
C THR A 98 -3.60 -17.35 26.27
N ASP A 99 -3.04 -18.55 26.11
CA ASP A 99 -2.38 -19.36 27.14
C ASP A 99 -0.90 -18.99 27.37
N GLY A 100 -0.38 -17.98 26.65
CA GLY A 100 1.01 -17.53 26.70
C GLY A 100 1.97 -18.35 25.85
N THR A 101 1.48 -19.28 25.03
CA THR A 101 2.31 -20.13 24.18
C THR A 101 2.70 -19.41 22.88
N VAL A 102 3.97 -19.49 22.49
CA VAL A 102 4.48 -18.96 21.22
C VAL A 102 4.14 -19.90 20.06
N ALA A 103 3.51 -19.36 19.02
CA ALA A 103 3.19 -20.09 17.80
C ALA A 103 3.73 -19.33 16.56
N PRO A 104 4.45 -20.00 15.65
CA PRO A 104 4.81 -19.40 14.38
C PRO A 104 3.57 -19.32 13.48
N LYS A 105 3.41 -18.19 12.78
CA LYS A 105 2.33 -17.99 11.81
C LYS A 105 2.91 -17.48 10.50
N GLN A 106 2.63 -18.19 9.42
CA GLN A 106 3.00 -17.76 8.07
C GLN A 106 2.16 -16.54 7.66
N VAL A 107 2.81 -15.58 7.01
CA VAL A 107 2.17 -14.32 6.58
C VAL A 107 2.59 -13.96 5.17
N GLU A 108 1.66 -13.37 4.42
CA GLU A 108 1.99 -12.66 3.19
C GLU A 108 2.31 -11.21 3.53
N VAL A 109 3.47 -10.75 3.09
CA VAL A 109 3.98 -9.41 3.39
C VAL A 109 3.92 -8.52 2.15
N GLY A 110 3.66 -7.24 2.38
CA GLY A 110 3.67 -6.20 1.35
C GLY A 110 4.82 -5.21 1.52
N ASP A 111 4.58 -4.00 1.05
CA ASP A 111 5.52 -2.87 1.15
C ASP A 111 5.81 -2.48 2.61
N ILE A 112 6.92 -1.78 2.80
CA ILE A 112 7.22 -1.07 4.05
C ILE A 112 6.62 0.34 3.97
N ARG A 113 5.88 0.75 5.00
CA ARG A 113 5.23 2.05 5.13
C ARG A 113 5.58 2.64 6.50
N GLY A 114 6.20 3.82 6.53
CA GLY A 114 6.51 4.52 7.79
C GLY A 114 7.35 3.69 8.78
N GLY A 115 8.25 2.83 8.27
CA GLY A 115 9.09 1.92 9.06
C GLY A 115 8.42 0.62 9.50
N LEU A 116 7.15 0.38 9.12
CA LEU A 116 6.41 -0.84 9.43
C LEU A 116 6.14 -1.65 8.16
N ARG A 117 6.16 -2.97 8.28
CA ARG A 117 5.81 -3.91 7.22
C ARG A 117 4.29 -4.09 7.14
N VAL A 118 3.74 -3.99 5.94
CA VAL A 118 2.35 -4.34 5.64
C VAL A 118 2.16 -5.86 5.66
N ILE A 119 1.15 -6.34 6.37
CA ILE A 119 0.69 -7.74 6.31
C ILE A 119 -0.55 -7.81 5.43
N GLN A 120 -0.44 -8.52 4.30
CA GLN A 120 -1.50 -8.72 3.33
C GLN A 120 -2.47 -9.82 3.78
N SER A 121 -1.93 -10.91 4.34
CA SER A 121 -2.73 -12.04 4.84
C SER A 121 -1.97 -12.85 5.89
N GLY A 122 -2.67 -13.77 6.57
CA GLY A 122 -2.10 -14.67 7.57
C GLY A 122 -2.11 -14.13 9.00
N LEU A 123 -2.56 -12.90 9.24
CA LEU A 123 -2.70 -12.32 10.60
C LEU A 123 -4.09 -11.72 10.81
N SER A 124 -4.63 -11.88 12.02
CA SER A 124 -5.88 -11.30 12.49
C SER A 124 -5.61 -10.06 13.34
N PRO A 125 -6.51 -9.05 13.35
CA PRO A 125 -6.38 -7.89 14.24
C PRO A 125 -6.32 -8.22 15.74
N SER A 126 -6.73 -9.43 16.12
CA SER A 126 -6.70 -9.92 17.51
C SER A 126 -5.42 -10.67 17.87
N ASP A 127 -4.54 -10.94 16.90
CA ASP A 127 -3.30 -11.67 17.14
C ASP A 127 -2.26 -10.78 17.84
N ARG A 128 -1.61 -11.32 18.88
CA ARG A 128 -0.50 -10.66 19.58
C ARG A 128 0.82 -11.10 18.95
N VAL A 129 1.51 -10.19 18.27
CA VAL A 129 2.80 -10.45 17.61
C VAL A 129 3.96 -10.06 18.53
N ILE A 130 4.99 -10.90 18.56
CA ILE A 130 6.24 -10.61 19.27
C ILE A 130 7.07 -9.66 18.42
N VAL A 131 7.24 -8.43 18.90
CA VAL A 131 7.96 -7.36 18.18
C VAL A 131 9.38 -7.12 18.71
N ASP A 132 9.69 -7.66 19.88
CA ASP A 132 10.99 -7.59 20.53
C ASP A 132 11.24 -8.89 21.31
N GLY A 133 12.50 -9.25 21.54
CA GLY A 133 12.88 -10.47 22.25
C GLY A 133 12.67 -11.76 21.46
N LEU A 134 12.58 -11.70 20.12
CA LEU A 134 12.41 -12.87 19.24
C LEU A 134 13.46 -13.96 19.47
N LEU A 135 14.70 -13.58 19.81
CA LEU A 135 15.78 -14.52 20.10
C LEU A 135 15.50 -15.43 21.31
N HIS A 136 14.64 -14.97 22.23
CA HIS A 136 14.24 -15.70 23.43
C HIS A 136 12.88 -16.41 23.27
N ALA A 137 12.13 -16.09 22.22
CA ALA A 137 10.79 -16.59 21.97
C ALA A 137 10.82 -17.82 21.05
N ALA A 138 11.29 -18.95 21.57
CA ALA A 138 11.30 -20.21 20.82
C ALA A 138 9.87 -20.70 20.53
N PRO A 139 9.60 -21.32 19.37
CA PRO A 139 8.32 -21.95 19.09
C PRO A 139 7.91 -22.95 20.19
N ARG A 140 6.62 -22.94 20.56
CA ARG A 140 6.03 -23.77 21.64
C ARG A 140 6.54 -23.47 23.05
N SER A 141 7.34 -22.42 23.24
CA SER A 141 7.71 -21.95 24.58
C SER A 141 6.58 -21.11 25.19
N LYS A 142 6.52 -21.08 26.53
CA LYS A 142 5.67 -20.13 27.26
C LYS A 142 6.47 -18.87 27.52
N VAL A 143 5.90 -17.72 27.19
CA VAL A 143 6.55 -16.42 27.38
C VAL A 143 5.70 -15.51 28.26
N ALA A 144 6.36 -14.74 29.13
CA ALA A 144 5.74 -13.62 29.81
C ALA A 144 5.70 -12.43 28.84
N THR A 145 4.51 -11.97 28.47
CA THR A 145 4.33 -10.86 27.53
C THR A 145 4.32 -9.51 28.25
N ARG A 146 4.87 -8.50 27.59
CA ARG A 146 4.69 -7.09 27.95
C ARG A 146 4.19 -6.38 26.71
N ASP A 147 3.20 -5.50 26.86
CA ASP A 147 2.66 -4.77 25.72
C ASP A 147 3.69 -3.75 25.23
N GLY A 148 4.10 -3.91 23.96
CA GLY A 148 4.98 -2.98 23.28
C GLY A 148 4.20 -1.87 22.58
N THR A 149 4.83 -0.72 22.37
CA THR A 149 4.26 0.37 21.56
C THR A 149 4.84 0.34 20.16
N VAL A 150 4.00 0.18 19.14
CA VAL A 150 4.39 0.32 17.72
C VAL A 150 4.07 1.74 17.27
N ARG A 151 5.06 2.46 16.73
CA ARG A 151 4.89 3.82 16.22
C ARG A 151 4.97 3.83 14.70
N TYR A 152 3.95 4.36 14.05
CA TYR A 152 3.95 4.63 12.61
C TYR A 152 4.56 6.00 12.33
N ALA A 153 5.66 6.07 11.60
CA ALA A 153 6.35 7.34 11.32
C ALA A 153 5.72 8.15 10.17
N GLY A 154 4.66 7.65 9.54
CA GLY A 154 4.09 8.23 8.32
C GLY A 154 2.98 9.27 8.51
N SER A 155 2.59 9.63 9.75
CA SER A 155 1.66 10.73 9.99
C SER A 155 2.41 12.05 10.15
N ARG A 156 2.71 12.70 9.03
CA ARG A 156 2.76 14.16 8.98
C ARG A 156 1.52 14.59 8.18
N ASP A 157 0.66 15.35 8.84
CA ASP A 157 -0.52 16.00 8.25
C ASP A 157 -0.18 16.77 6.97
#